data_AF-A0A0N8K3I6-F1
#
_entry.id   AF-A0A0N8K3I6-F1
#
_cell.length_a   1.000
_cell.length_b   1.000
_cell.length_c   1.000
_cell.angle_alpha   90.00
_cell.angle_beta   90.00
_cell.angle_gamma   90.00
#
_symmetry.space_group_name_H-M   'P 1'
#
loop_
_entity.id
_entity.type
_entity.pdbx_description
1 polymer ?
#
loop_
_entity_poly.entity_id
_entity_poly.type
_entity_poly.pdbx_seq_one_letter_code
_entity_poly.pdbx_strand_id
1 'polypeptide(L)'
;MSARRMIKRLGSDRRGVSAVEFALIAPLLITLYVGIVQVTLGLSADRKLTAAASTVADLVAQSDSVDGAGLADILAAGEAVLQPYPSDSLSIRVTSLRADSAGNVSLVWSQGRGMAARRAGELPDLPEGVILPEGGVIVVESGYAYPGPFGESEIGEFNLSETVYMRPRRVGFVDSDLEEEDGGGQDGNDSGTATGDDGAGSEDEGGGDDGAVSDDADEDGSDDADEDDGSDAGDDDDDDNDDGGRSCRYSGFLAFLLCR
;
A
#
# COMPACT_ATOMS: atom_id res chain seq x y z
N MET A 1 -52.03 51.43 -25.25
CA MET A 1 -51.41 52.29 -24.20
C MET A 1 -50.81 51.40 -23.10
N SER A 2 -49.57 50.87 -23.22
CA SER A 2 -48.98 50.07 -22.11
C SER A 2 -47.44 50.03 -22.04
N ALA A 3 -46.73 49.68 -23.12
CA ALA A 3 -45.27 49.43 -23.09
C ALA A 3 -44.44 50.53 -22.40
N ARG A 4 -44.66 51.80 -22.73
CA ARG A 4 -43.98 52.95 -22.09
C ARG A 4 -44.26 53.09 -20.58
N ARG A 5 -45.41 52.62 -20.07
CA ARG A 5 -45.69 52.56 -18.62
C ARG A 5 -45.01 51.36 -17.96
N MET A 6 -44.99 50.20 -18.62
CA MET A 6 -44.27 49.01 -18.14
C MET A 6 -42.78 49.27 -17.96
N ILE A 7 -42.11 49.83 -18.97
CA ILE A 7 -40.67 50.15 -18.92
C ILE A 7 -40.37 51.16 -17.80
N LYS A 8 -41.22 52.19 -17.61
CA LYS A 8 -41.06 53.14 -16.49
C LYS A 8 -41.29 52.50 -15.12
N ARG A 9 -42.14 51.48 -15.02
CA ARG A 9 -42.37 50.72 -13.77
C ARG A 9 -41.17 49.83 -13.44
N LEU A 10 -40.62 49.13 -14.44
CA LEU A 10 -39.41 48.32 -14.28
C LEU A 10 -38.21 49.21 -13.88
N GLY A 11 -38.04 50.36 -14.52
CA GLY A 11 -36.96 51.31 -14.21
C GLY A 11 -37.10 52.07 -12.88
N SER A 12 -38.26 52.06 -12.22
CA SER A 12 -38.42 52.63 -10.86
C SER A 12 -38.43 51.58 -9.76
N ASP A 13 -38.34 50.29 -10.09
CA ASP A 13 -38.42 49.21 -9.11
C ASP A 13 -37.02 48.91 -8.55
N ARG A 14 -36.71 49.51 -7.39
CA ARG A 14 -35.41 49.32 -6.69
C ARG A 14 -35.07 47.85 -6.44
N ARG A 15 -36.08 46.97 -6.36
CA ARG A 15 -35.90 45.52 -6.20
C ARG A 15 -35.23 44.87 -7.42
N GLY A 16 -35.42 45.44 -8.61
CA GLY A 16 -34.78 44.96 -9.85
C GLY A 16 -33.27 45.23 -9.89
N VAL A 17 -32.80 46.30 -9.25
CA VAL A 17 -31.36 46.63 -9.19
C VAL A 17 -30.60 45.58 -8.37
N SER A 18 -31.07 45.27 -7.17
CA SER A 18 -30.47 44.24 -6.31
C SER A 18 -30.52 42.84 -6.92
N ALA A 19 -31.51 42.54 -7.77
CA ALA A 19 -31.56 41.28 -8.52
C ALA A 19 -30.44 41.19 -9.58
N VAL A 20 -30.07 42.29 -10.22
CA VAL A 20 -28.95 42.34 -11.18
C VAL A 20 -27.60 42.23 -10.46
N GLU A 21 -27.43 42.92 -9.32
CA GLU A 21 -26.24 42.80 -8.48
C GLU A 21 -26.03 41.35 -8.02
N PHE A 22 -27.08 40.69 -7.54
CA PHE A 22 -27.03 39.28 -7.17
C PHE A 22 -26.74 38.38 -8.38
N ALA A 23 -27.35 38.63 -9.55
CA ALA A 23 -27.10 37.84 -10.76
C ALA A 23 -25.65 37.91 -11.27
N LEU A 24 -24.90 38.98 -10.95
CA LEU A 24 -23.47 39.10 -11.26
C LEU A 24 -22.57 38.40 -10.24
N ILE A 25 -22.98 38.35 -8.97
CA ILE A 25 -22.19 37.72 -7.88
C ILE A 25 -22.48 36.21 -7.76
N ALA A 26 -23.72 35.78 -8.06
CA ALA A 26 -24.16 34.39 -7.92
C ALA A 26 -23.30 33.38 -8.71
N PRO A 27 -22.84 33.63 -9.95
CA PRO A 27 -21.94 32.70 -10.66
C PRO A 27 -20.66 32.42 -9.87
N LEU A 28 -20.03 33.46 -9.30
CA LEU A 28 -18.81 33.33 -8.50
C LEU A 28 -19.08 32.52 -7.22
N LEU A 29 -20.19 32.78 -6.53
CA LEU A 29 -20.57 32.05 -5.31
C LEU A 29 -20.89 30.58 -5.60
N ILE A 30 -21.55 30.28 -6.72
CA ILE A 30 -21.87 28.92 -7.15
C ILE A 30 -20.59 28.15 -7.46
N THR A 31 -19.67 28.72 -8.25
CA THR A 31 -18.38 28.09 -8.56
C THR A 31 -17.55 27.85 -7.30
N LEU A 32 -17.48 28.83 -6.39
CA LEU A 32 -16.75 28.68 -5.13
C LEU A 32 -17.36 27.59 -4.23
N TYR A 33 -18.68 27.57 -4.07
CA TYR A 33 -19.38 26.54 -3.30
C TYR A 33 -19.15 25.14 -3.87
N VAL A 34 -19.31 24.98 -5.18
CA VAL A 34 -19.06 23.72 -5.89
C VAL A 34 -17.61 23.26 -5.72
N GLY A 35 -16.64 24.16 -5.86
CA GLY A 35 -15.22 23.84 -5.67
C GLY A 35 -14.91 23.35 -4.24
N ILE A 36 -15.43 24.03 -3.21
CA ILE A 36 -15.24 23.61 -1.81
C ILE A 36 -15.85 22.22 -1.57
N VAL A 37 -17.04 21.95 -2.11
CA VAL A 37 -17.68 20.63 -1.97
C VAL A 37 -16.85 19.54 -2.66
N GLN A 38 -16.37 19.77 -3.88
CA GLN A 38 -15.52 18.81 -4.60
C GLN A 38 -14.23 18.48 -3.82
N VAL A 39 -13.48 19.49 -3.38
CA VAL A 39 -12.24 19.30 -2.61
C VAL A 39 -12.51 18.56 -1.29
N THR A 40 -13.62 18.88 -0.61
CA THR A 40 -14.01 18.20 0.63
C THR A 40 -14.30 16.71 0.42
N LEU A 41 -14.97 16.36 -0.70
CA LEU A 41 -15.28 14.98 -1.04
C LEU A 41 -14.03 14.21 -1.49
N GLY A 42 -13.15 14.83 -2.29
CA GLY A 42 -11.87 14.27 -2.70
C GLY A 42 -10.95 13.97 -1.52
N LEU A 43 -10.81 14.91 -0.57
CA LEU A 43 -10.07 14.70 0.68
C LEU A 43 -10.70 13.61 1.57
N SER A 44 -12.02 13.41 1.49
CA SER A 44 -12.70 12.33 2.22
C SER A 44 -12.40 10.95 1.61
N ALA A 45 -12.26 10.87 0.28
CA ALA A 45 -11.80 9.67 -0.42
C ALA A 45 -10.31 9.40 -0.17
N ASP A 46 -9.46 10.43 -0.19
CA ASP A 46 -8.03 10.37 0.11
C ASP A 46 -7.74 9.80 1.51
N ARG A 47 -8.48 10.25 2.53
CA ARG A 47 -8.42 9.67 3.89
C ARG A 47 -8.86 8.21 3.95
N LYS A 48 -9.82 7.81 3.10
CA LYS A 48 -10.32 6.44 2.99
C LYS A 48 -9.31 5.53 2.29
N LEU A 49 -8.63 6.02 1.24
CA LEU A 49 -7.50 5.37 0.59
C LEU A 49 -6.34 5.17 1.58
N THR A 50 -5.98 6.22 2.32
CA THR A 50 -4.95 6.17 3.37
C THR A 50 -5.25 5.09 4.40
N ALA A 51 -6.50 5.03 4.88
CA ALA A 51 -6.94 4.03 5.84
C ALA A 51 -6.89 2.60 5.25
N ALA A 52 -7.34 2.42 4.01
CA ALA A 52 -7.30 1.13 3.32
C ALA A 52 -5.86 0.61 3.13
N ALA A 53 -4.96 1.45 2.61
CA ALA A 53 -3.55 1.13 2.44
C ALA A 53 -2.87 0.80 3.79
N SER A 54 -3.18 1.57 4.85
CA SER A 54 -2.68 1.32 6.20
C SER A 54 -3.19 0.00 6.79
N THR A 55 -4.46 -0.35 6.56
CA THR A 55 -5.04 -1.65 6.99
C THR A 55 -4.40 -2.82 6.25
N VAL A 56 -4.17 -2.70 4.94
CA VAL A 56 -3.45 -3.72 4.16
C VAL A 56 -2.02 -3.90 4.67
N ALA A 57 -1.30 -2.80 4.92
CA ALA A 57 0.05 -2.84 5.48
C ALA A 57 0.08 -3.49 6.88
N ASP A 58 -0.89 -3.15 7.75
CA ASP A 58 -1.01 -3.67 9.11
C ASP A 58 -1.31 -5.18 9.15
N LEU A 59 -2.17 -5.66 8.25
CA LEU A 59 -2.49 -7.09 8.11
C LEU A 59 -1.30 -7.89 7.57
N VAL A 60 -0.62 -7.41 6.51
CA VAL A 60 0.56 -8.10 5.96
C VAL A 60 1.71 -8.11 6.97
N ALA A 61 1.94 -7.02 7.70
CA ALA A 61 2.97 -6.95 8.74
C ALA A 61 2.71 -7.87 9.96
N GLN A 62 1.51 -8.45 10.08
CA GLN A 62 1.15 -9.43 11.11
C GLN A 62 1.20 -10.89 10.63
N SER A 63 1.49 -11.10 9.34
CA SER A 63 1.76 -12.43 8.78
C SER A 63 3.23 -12.82 8.98
N ASP A 64 3.50 -14.13 9.05
CA ASP A 64 4.88 -14.65 8.99
C ASP A 64 5.28 -14.88 7.52
N SER A 65 4.39 -15.53 6.76
CA SER A 65 4.38 -15.63 5.30
C SER A 65 2.99 -15.29 4.76
N VAL A 66 2.88 -15.01 3.46
CA VAL A 66 1.58 -14.85 2.77
C VAL A 66 1.48 -15.76 1.54
N ASP A 67 0.34 -16.43 1.40
CA ASP A 67 -0.03 -17.16 0.19
C ASP A 67 -0.95 -16.31 -0.71
N GLY A 68 -1.28 -16.83 -1.90
CA GLY A 68 -2.11 -16.10 -2.86
C GLY A 68 -3.54 -15.85 -2.38
N ALA A 69 -4.10 -16.78 -1.59
CA ALA A 69 -5.45 -16.66 -1.05
C ALA A 69 -5.51 -15.65 0.11
N GLY A 70 -4.63 -15.78 1.10
CA GLY A 70 -4.54 -14.86 2.23
C GLY A 70 -4.25 -13.43 1.81
N LEU A 71 -3.35 -13.22 0.83
CA LEU A 71 -3.11 -11.88 0.30
C LEU A 71 -4.33 -11.33 -0.46
N ALA A 72 -5.07 -12.16 -1.20
CA ALA A 72 -6.30 -11.74 -1.88
C ALA A 72 -7.41 -11.32 -0.90
N ASP A 73 -7.51 -11.99 0.25
CA ASP A 73 -8.43 -11.65 1.35
C ASP A 73 -8.01 -10.35 2.07
N ILE A 74 -6.70 -10.15 2.31
CA ILE A 74 -6.18 -8.89 2.86
C ILE A 74 -6.48 -7.70 1.93
N LEU A 75 -6.29 -7.87 0.62
CA LEU A 75 -6.64 -6.83 -0.37
C LEU A 75 -8.17 -6.56 -0.39
N ALA A 76 -9.00 -7.59 -0.26
CA ALA A 76 -10.45 -7.44 -0.15
C ALA A 76 -10.86 -6.71 1.16
N ALA A 77 -10.14 -6.90 2.27
CA ALA A 77 -10.34 -6.13 3.49
C ALA A 77 -10.00 -4.64 3.28
N GLY A 78 -8.95 -4.32 2.52
CA GLY A 78 -8.64 -2.95 2.09
C GLY A 78 -9.77 -2.29 1.30
N GLU A 79 -10.34 -3.00 0.32
CA GLU A 79 -11.52 -2.53 -0.43
C GLU A 79 -12.75 -2.30 0.47
N ALA A 80 -12.97 -3.15 1.46
CA ALA A 80 -14.05 -2.96 2.43
C ALA A 80 -13.85 -1.70 3.30
N VAL A 81 -12.60 -1.34 3.64
CA VAL A 81 -12.28 -0.09 4.36
C VAL A 81 -12.55 1.14 3.51
N LEU A 82 -12.35 1.06 2.19
CA LEU A 82 -12.57 2.15 1.23
C LEU A 82 -14.05 2.58 1.12
N GLN A 83 -15.00 1.71 1.49
CA GLN A 83 -16.44 2.00 1.47
C GLN A 83 -16.80 3.31 2.19
N PRO A 84 -17.71 4.14 1.65
CA PRO A 84 -18.68 3.83 0.59
C PRO A 84 -18.18 4.13 -0.84
N TYR A 85 -16.89 4.38 -1.04
CA TYR A 85 -16.33 4.60 -2.38
C TYR A 85 -16.15 3.24 -3.11
N PRO A 86 -16.55 3.12 -4.39
CA PRO A 86 -16.44 1.87 -5.15
C PRO A 86 -14.97 1.51 -5.41
N SER A 87 -14.62 0.23 -5.33
CA SER A 87 -13.26 -0.26 -5.53
C SER A 87 -12.88 -0.51 -7.00
N ASP A 88 -13.79 -0.34 -7.96
CA ASP A 88 -13.52 -0.56 -9.39
C ASP A 88 -12.37 0.30 -9.95
N SER A 89 -12.16 1.50 -9.39
CA SER A 89 -11.06 2.41 -9.71
C SER A 89 -9.92 2.40 -8.68
N LEU A 90 -9.90 1.42 -7.76
CA LEU A 90 -8.79 1.19 -6.85
C LEU A 90 -7.69 0.36 -7.53
N SER A 91 -6.49 0.88 -7.44
CA SER A 91 -5.24 0.16 -7.70
C SER A 91 -4.46 0.06 -6.40
N ILE A 92 -3.92 -1.12 -6.10
CA ILE A 92 -3.13 -1.37 -4.89
C ILE A 92 -2.08 -2.44 -5.18
N ARG A 93 -0.88 -2.22 -4.66
CA ARG A 93 0.26 -3.13 -4.76
C ARG A 93 0.94 -3.23 -3.40
N VAL A 94 1.23 -4.45 -3.00
CA VAL A 94 2.04 -4.76 -1.82
C VAL A 94 3.37 -5.30 -2.29
N THR A 95 4.46 -4.86 -1.67
CA THR A 95 5.81 -5.34 -1.94
C THR A 95 6.52 -5.60 -0.62
N SER A 96 7.06 -6.80 -0.44
CA SER A 96 7.94 -7.14 0.69
C SER A 96 9.39 -6.96 0.25
N LEU A 97 10.14 -6.21 1.04
CA LEU A 97 11.57 -5.94 0.84
C LEU A 97 12.35 -6.38 2.08
N ARG A 98 13.60 -6.80 1.87
CA ARG A 98 14.57 -7.10 2.94
C ARG A 98 15.92 -6.43 2.66
N ALA A 99 16.62 -6.03 3.71
CA ALA A 99 18.02 -5.64 3.64
C ALA A 99 18.92 -6.81 4.08
N ASP A 100 20.09 -6.93 3.46
CA ASP A 100 21.17 -7.77 4.00
C ASP A 100 21.89 -7.09 5.19
N SER A 101 22.92 -7.73 5.72
CA SER A 101 23.72 -7.22 6.84
C SER A 101 24.59 -6.00 6.48
N ALA A 102 24.78 -5.70 5.19
CA ALA A 102 25.41 -4.48 4.71
C ALA A 102 24.40 -3.36 4.38
N GLY A 103 23.09 -3.62 4.54
CA GLY A 103 22.02 -2.68 4.25
C GLY A 103 21.52 -2.69 2.80
N ASN A 104 22.00 -3.60 1.93
CA ASN A 104 21.57 -3.65 0.54
C ASN A 104 20.13 -4.18 0.46
N VAL A 105 19.22 -3.38 -0.12
CA VAL A 105 17.81 -3.73 -0.22
C VAL A 105 17.55 -4.65 -1.41
N SER A 106 16.77 -5.70 -1.19
CA SER A 106 16.30 -6.64 -2.21
C SER A 106 14.79 -6.84 -2.12
N LEU A 107 14.16 -7.07 -3.27
CA LEU A 107 12.75 -7.42 -3.35
C LEU A 107 12.59 -8.91 -3.05
N VAL A 108 11.71 -9.23 -2.09
CA VAL A 108 11.33 -10.61 -1.75
C VAL A 108 10.19 -11.04 -2.67
N TRP A 109 9.08 -10.30 -2.62
CA TRP A 109 7.92 -10.51 -3.49
C TRP A 109 7.15 -9.20 -3.71
N SER A 110 6.33 -9.17 -4.76
CA SER A 110 5.38 -8.09 -5.02
C SER A 110 4.12 -8.65 -5.68
N GLN A 111 2.96 -8.15 -5.27
CA GLN A 111 1.67 -8.52 -5.86
C GLN A 111 0.70 -7.34 -5.80
N GLY A 112 -0.18 -7.22 -6.79
CA GLY A 112 -1.15 -6.11 -6.85
C GLY A 112 -2.48 -6.48 -7.49
N ARG A 113 -3.46 -5.59 -7.29
CA ARG A 113 -4.80 -5.59 -7.87
C ARG A 113 -5.04 -4.22 -8.49
N GLY A 114 -5.36 -4.17 -9.78
CA GLY A 114 -5.39 -2.90 -10.54
C GLY A 114 -4.01 -2.25 -10.78
N MET A 115 -2.93 -2.82 -10.23
CA MET A 115 -1.54 -2.39 -10.43
C MET A 115 -0.67 -3.63 -10.65
N ALA A 116 0.29 -3.56 -11.59
CA ALA A 116 1.20 -4.66 -11.87
C ALA A 116 2.23 -4.83 -10.74
N ALA A 117 2.52 -6.08 -10.37
CA ALA A 117 3.61 -6.42 -9.44
C ALA A 117 4.96 -5.84 -9.91
N ARG A 118 5.81 -5.45 -8.95
CA ARG A 118 7.19 -5.03 -9.21
C ARG A 118 8.04 -6.24 -9.62
N ARG A 119 8.95 -6.04 -10.58
CA ARG A 119 9.93 -7.06 -10.98
C ARG A 119 11.10 -7.15 -9.99
N ALA A 120 11.80 -8.28 -9.97
CA ALA A 120 13.07 -8.40 -9.26
C ALA A 120 14.05 -7.27 -9.69
N GLY A 121 14.61 -6.56 -8.71
CA GLY A 121 15.45 -5.37 -8.92
C GLY A 121 14.70 -4.04 -9.10
N GLU A 122 13.37 -4.05 -9.24
CA GLU A 122 12.54 -2.84 -9.37
C GLU A 122 12.10 -2.31 -7.99
N LEU A 123 13.04 -1.74 -7.23
CA LEU A 123 12.75 -1.17 -5.91
C LEU A 123 11.82 0.06 -6.01
N PRO A 124 10.92 0.27 -5.03
CA PRO A 124 10.22 1.54 -4.86
C PRO A 124 11.18 2.62 -4.36
N ASP A 125 10.77 3.89 -4.45
CA ASP A 125 11.45 4.97 -3.73
C ASP A 125 11.38 4.68 -2.23
N LEU A 126 12.53 4.66 -1.56
CA LEU A 126 12.64 4.37 -0.13
C LEU A 126 13.23 5.58 0.60
N PRO A 127 12.48 6.22 1.52
CA PRO A 127 13.06 7.21 2.42
C PRO A 127 14.15 6.59 3.30
N GLU A 128 15.15 7.38 3.66
CA GLU A 128 16.25 6.94 4.52
C GLU A 128 15.76 6.43 5.88
N GLY A 129 16.43 5.40 6.41
CA GLY A 129 16.11 4.80 7.72
C GLY A 129 14.81 3.97 7.79
N VAL A 130 14.02 3.89 6.72
CA VAL A 130 12.79 3.07 6.68
C VAL A 130 13.10 1.59 6.92
N ILE A 131 14.11 1.07 6.21
CA ILE A 131 14.67 -0.27 6.40
C ILE A 131 16.02 -0.18 7.12
N LEU A 132 16.31 -1.16 7.98
CA LEU A 132 17.60 -1.30 8.68
C LEU A 132 18.31 -2.55 8.15
N PRO A 133 19.66 -2.67 8.29
CA PRO A 133 20.37 -3.90 8.02
C PRO A 133 19.72 -5.11 8.72
N GLU A 134 19.66 -6.23 8.00
CA GLU A 134 18.95 -7.47 8.38
C GLU A 134 17.44 -7.33 8.68
N GLY A 135 16.85 -6.16 8.41
CA GLY A 135 15.43 -5.87 8.57
C GLY A 135 14.64 -5.94 7.26
N GLY A 136 13.31 -5.96 7.40
CA GLY A 136 12.38 -5.90 6.28
C GLY A 136 11.42 -4.70 6.35
N VAL A 137 10.83 -4.37 5.20
CA VAL A 137 9.73 -3.40 5.09
C VAL A 137 8.69 -3.89 4.08
N ILE A 138 7.43 -3.72 4.46
CA ILE A 138 6.27 -3.86 3.58
C ILE A 138 5.96 -2.47 3.03
N VAL A 139 5.93 -2.36 1.70
CA VAL A 139 5.54 -1.14 0.99
C VAL A 139 4.17 -1.40 0.36
N VAL A 140 3.18 -0.58 0.71
CA VAL A 140 1.83 -0.61 0.12
C VAL A 140 1.64 0.66 -0.69
N GLU A 141 1.74 0.52 -2.01
CA GLU A 141 1.45 1.57 -2.98
C GLU A 141 -0.02 1.46 -3.37
N SER A 142 -0.76 2.57 -3.38
CA SER A 142 -2.16 2.58 -3.80
C SER A 142 -2.49 3.84 -4.59
N GLY A 143 -3.41 3.69 -5.54
CA GLY A 143 -3.90 4.77 -6.39
C GLY A 143 -5.41 4.65 -6.59
N TYR A 144 -6.11 5.77 -6.55
CA TYR A 144 -7.56 5.83 -6.71
C TYR A 144 -7.97 6.96 -7.65
N ALA A 145 -8.60 6.61 -8.78
CA ALA A 145 -9.26 7.60 -9.62
C ALA A 145 -10.64 7.92 -9.04
N TYR A 146 -10.77 9.08 -8.39
CA TYR A 146 -12.00 9.53 -7.78
C TYR A 146 -12.93 10.19 -8.84
N PRO A 147 -14.12 9.61 -9.10
CA PRO A 147 -15.08 10.19 -10.05
C PRO A 147 -15.80 11.38 -9.40
N GLY A 148 -15.41 12.60 -9.77
CA GLY A 148 -16.09 13.80 -9.30
C GLY A 148 -17.51 13.96 -9.84
N PRO A 149 -18.35 14.80 -9.19
CA PRO A 149 -19.75 15.01 -9.57
C PRO A 149 -19.97 15.67 -10.95
N PHE A 150 -18.90 15.96 -11.70
CA PHE A 150 -18.92 16.53 -13.05
C PHE A 150 -18.49 15.53 -14.14
N GLY A 151 -18.35 14.24 -13.78
CA GLY A 151 -18.07 13.13 -14.71
C GLY A 151 -16.67 13.18 -15.33
N GLU A 152 -16.51 12.51 -16.48
CA GLU A 152 -15.27 12.36 -17.27
C GLU A 152 -14.72 13.67 -17.88
N SER A 153 -15.07 14.83 -17.34
CA SER A 153 -14.39 16.09 -17.67
C SER A 153 -13.02 16.10 -16.99
N GLU A 154 -11.95 16.54 -17.66
CA GLU A 154 -10.60 16.71 -17.07
C GLU A 154 -10.57 17.63 -15.82
N ILE A 155 -11.66 18.38 -15.58
CA ILE A 155 -11.87 19.25 -14.42
C ILE A 155 -12.38 18.47 -13.19
N GLY A 156 -12.88 17.25 -13.37
CA GLY A 156 -13.64 16.48 -12.37
C GLY A 156 -13.04 15.16 -11.91
N GLU A 157 -12.04 14.60 -12.59
CA GLU A 157 -11.33 13.40 -12.10
C GLU A 157 -10.14 13.78 -11.22
N PHE A 158 -10.10 13.23 -10.01
CA PHE A 158 -8.97 13.41 -9.10
C PHE A 158 -8.26 12.09 -8.89
N ASN A 159 -7.06 11.96 -9.45
CA ASN A 159 -6.17 10.84 -9.18
C ASN A 159 -5.47 11.08 -7.85
N LEU A 160 -5.73 10.19 -6.89
CA LEU A 160 -5.19 10.16 -5.54
C LEU A 160 -4.14 9.05 -5.46
N SER A 161 -3.03 9.27 -4.79
CA SER A 161 -2.03 8.24 -4.49
C SER A 161 -1.64 8.23 -3.01
N GLU A 162 -1.29 7.06 -2.50
CA GLU A 162 -0.76 6.87 -1.14
C GLU A 162 0.29 5.76 -1.16
N THR A 163 1.39 5.96 -0.42
CA THR A 163 2.40 4.93 -0.20
C THR A 163 2.66 4.79 1.30
N VAL A 164 2.34 3.61 1.84
CA VAL A 164 2.54 3.29 3.26
C VAL A 164 3.73 2.34 3.40
N TYR A 165 4.65 2.68 4.30
CA TYR A 165 5.77 1.82 4.69
C TYR A 165 5.48 1.25 6.08
N MET A 166 5.59 -0.07 6.27
CA MET A 166 5.43 -0.69 7.58
C MET A 166 6.45 -1.80 7.79
N ARG A 167 7.07 -1.84 8.97
CA ARG A 167 7.94 -2.95 9.36
C ARG A 167 7.11 -4.17 9.76
N PRO A 168 7.45 -5.38 9.30
CA PRO A 168 6.92 -6.63 9.84
C PRO A 168 7.04 -6.70 11.37
N ARG A 169 6.07 -7.32 12.03
CA ARG A 169 5.95 -7.32 13.51
C ARG A 169 6.26 -8.65 14.17
N ARG A 170 6.26 -9.76 13.42
CA ARG A 170 6.46 -11.13 13.92
C ARG A 170 7.74 -11.77 13.41
N VAL A 171 8.16 -11.39 12.21
CA VAL A 171 9.33 -11.89 11.48
C VAL A 171 10.21 -10.72 11.04
N GLY A 172 11.47 -10.96 10.66
CA GLY A 172 12.36 -9.90 10.15
C GLY A 172 11.90 -9.32 8.81
N PHE A 173 11.44 -10.18 7.90
CA PHE A 173 10.78 -9.86 6.64
C PHE A 173 9.62 -10.85 6.43
N VAL A 174 8.56 -10.45 5.72
CA VAL A 174 7.43 -11.35 5.38
C VAL A 174 7.77 -12.08 4.10
N ASP A 175 7.80 -13.41 4.14
CA ASP A 175 8.03 -14.24 2.96
C ASP A 175 6.72 -14.50 2.19
N SER A 176 6.79 -15.12 1.02
CA SER A 176 5.60 -15.52 0.26
C SER A 176 5.62 -17.00 -0.11
N ASP A 177 4.58 -17.72 0.29
CA ASP A 177 4.29 -19.09 -0.14
C ASP A 177 3.53 -19.09 -1.48
N LEU A 178 3.80 -18.10 -2.32
CA LEU A 178 3.28 -18.03 -3.68
C LEU A 178 4.02 -19.09 -4.49
N GLU A 179 3.29 -20.10 -4.97
CA GLU A 179 3.82 -21.06 -5.94
C GLU A 179 4.34 -20.27 -7.15
N GLU A 180 5.66 -20.21 -7.30
CA GLU A 180 6.27 -19.74 -8.55
C GLU A 180 5.75 -20.68 -9.65
N GLU A 181 5.02 -20.14 -10.63
CA GLU A 181 4.68 -20.87 -11.85
C GLU A 181 5.96 -21.11 -12.66
N ASP A 182 6.78 -22.05 -12.18
CA ASP A 182 8.04 -22.42 -12.79
C ASP A 182 7.77 -22.93 -14.20
N GLY A 183 8.50 -22.36 -15.17
CA GLY A 183 8.19 -22.46 -16.59
C GLY A 183 8.38 -23.88 -17.10
N GLY A 184 7.31 -24.69 -17.06
CA GLY A 184 7.33 -26.14 -17.24
C GLY A 184 8.28 -26.68 -18.31
N GLY A 185 9.48 -27.08 -17.87
CA GLY A 185 10.39 -27.93 -18.62
C GLY A 185 9.86 -29.35 -18.67
N GLN A 186 9.09 -29.67 -19.70
CA GLN A 186 8.43 -30.98 -19.85
C GLN A 186 9.42 -32.04 -20.37
N ASP A 187 10.30 -32.51 -19.48
CA ASP A 187 11.25 -33.59 -19.75
C ASP A 187 10.55 -34.93 -19.91
N GLY A 188 10.10 -35.21 -21.13
CA GLY A 188 9.48 -36.48 -21.47
C GLY A 188 10.49 -37.64 -21.43
N ASN A 189 10.33 -38.54 -20.47
CA ASN A 189 10.87 -39.90 -20.58
C ASN A 189 9.79 -40.94 -20.28
N ASP A 190 9.26 -41.53 -21.35
CA ASP A 190 8.42 -42.72 -21.31
C ASP A 190 9.27 -43.98 -21.09
N SER A 191 8.98 -44.71 -20.02
CA SER A 191 9.23 -46.15 -19.97
C SER A 191 8.30 -46.81 -18.96
N GLY A 192 7.07 -47.13 -19.38
CA GLY A 192 6.12 -47.84 -18.52
C GLY A 192 6.48 -49.31 -18.26
N THR A 193 5.90 -49.91 -17.22
CA THR A 193 5.50 -51.34 -17.17
C THR A 193 4.46 -51.51 -16.06
N ALA A 194 3.36 -52.17 -16.38
CA ALA A 194 2.30 -52.50 -15.43
C ALA A 194 2.36 -53.98 -15.04
N THR A 195 2.35 -54.27 -13.74
CA THR A 195 1.93 -55.55 -13.15
C THR A 195 1.35 -55.25 -11.77
N GLY A 196 0.13 -55.70 -11.51
CA GLY A 196 -0.40 -55.80 -10.14
C GLY A 196 -0.23 -57.22 -9.61
N ASP A 197 -0.35 -57.39 -8.30
CA ASP A 197 -0.75 -58.65 -7.65
C ASP A 197 -1.31 -58.34 -6.25
N ASP A 198 -2.08 -59.28 -5.70
CA ASP A 198 -2.87 -59.12 -4.47
C ASP A 198 -2.07 -59.42 -3.17
N GLY A 199 -2.58 -59.02 -2.00
CA GLY A 199 -2.02 -59.47 -0.72
C GLY A 199 -2.65 -58.86 0.53
N ALA A 200 -3.31 -59.68 1.35
CA ALA A 200 -3.89 -59.30 2.65
C ALA A 200 -3.21 -60.05 3.81
N GLY A 201 -3.26 -59.50 5.03
CA GLY A 201 -3.07 -60.30 6.26
C GLY A 201 -2.52 -59.55 7.50
N SER A 202 -3.22 -59.74 8.65
CA SER A 202 -2.77 -59.72 10.07
C SER A 202 -1.89 -58.56 10.59
N GLU A 203 -2.25 -57.83 11.65
CA GLU A 203 -2.52 -58.20 13.07
C GLU A 203 -1.26 -58.43 13.93
N ASP A 204 -1.43 -58.25 15.25
CA ASP A 204 -0.46 -58.23 16.38
C ASP A 204 0.37 -56.93 16.54
N GLU A 205 0.20 -56.09 17.57
CA GLU A 205 0.23 -56.25 19.06
C GLU A 205 1.63 -56.13 19.69
N GLY A 206 1.76 -55.28 20.74
CA GLY A 206 2.80 -55.45 21.78
C GLY A 206 3.48 -54.20 22.36
N GLY A 207 3.25 -53.94 23.67
CA GLY A 207 4.14 -53.17 24.57
C GLY A 207 4.13 -51.63 24.42
N GLY A 208 4.26 -50.81 25.47
CA GLY A 208 4.93 -51.04 26.76
C GLY A 208 6.43 -50.76 26.61
N ASP A 209 7.10 -49.88 27.37
CA ASP A 209 6.78 -49.39 28.72
C ASP A 209 7.30 -47.96 28.97
N ASP A 210 7.20 -47.53 30.22
CA ASP A 210 7.66 -46.29 30.84
C ASP A 210 9.15 -45.87 30.65
N GLY A 211 9.47 -44.65 31.12
CA GLY A 211 10.82 -44.06 31.00
C GLY A 211 10.94 -42.64 31.53
N ALA A 212 10.43 -42.36 32.74
CA ALA A 212 10.65 -41.08 33.40
C ALA A 212 12.08 -40.99 33.95
N VAL A 213 12.82 -39.93 33.58
CA VAL A 213 14.10 -39.57 34.19
C VAL A 213 14.11 -38.07 34.43
N SER A 214 14.01 -37.68 35.71
CA SER A 214 14.68 -36.49 36.22
C SER A 214 16.14 -36.84 36.50
N ASP A 215 17.04 -35.88 36.44
CA ASP A 215 17.85 -35.46 37.60
C ASP A 215 18.78 -34.30 37.21
N ASP A 216 18.98 -33.38 38.15
CA ASP A 216 19.81 -32.18 38.04
C ASP A 216 21.32 -32.50 38.15
N ALA A 217 22.17 -31.65 37.55
CA ALA A 217 23.42 -31.18 38.17
C ALA A 217 24.07 -30.04 37.36
N ASP A 218 24.52 -29.01 38.06
CA ASP A 218 25.35 -27.92 37.56
C ASP A 218 26.80 -28.36 37.28
N GLU A 219 27.53 -27.63 36.44
CA GLU A 219 28.99 -27.41 36.66
C GLU A 219 29.49 -26.12 35.98
N ASP A 220 30.40 -25.42 36.67
CA ASP A 220 30.92 -24.07 36.36
C ASP A 220 32.14 -24.06 35.40
N GLY A 221 32.48 -22.87 34.90
CA GLY A 221 33.75 -22.54 34.20
C GLY A 221 33.50 -21.48 33.12
N SER A 222 33.68 -20.18 33.32
CA SER A 222 34.86 -19.42 33.78
C SER A 222 36.00 -19.38 32.77
N ASP A 223 36.47 -18.15 32.54
CA ASP A 223 37.74 -17.73 31.94
C ASP A 223 37.90 -17.99 30.41
N ASP A 224 38.42 -17.08 29.59
CA ASP A 224 38.99 -15.75 29.86
C ASP A 224 38.70 -14.75 28.70
N ALA A 225 39.12 -13.49 28.89
CA ALA A 225 39.12 -12.37 27.95
C ALA A 225 40.12 -12.49 26.78
N ASP A 226 39.95 -11.64 25.75
CA ASP A 226 41.06 -10.81 25.24
C ASP A 226 40.51 -9.59 24.47
N GLU A 227 41.17 -8.44 24.70
CA GLU A 227 40.90 -7.15 24.07
C GLU A 227 41.72 -7.01 22.77
N ASP A 228 41.26 -6.24 21.79
CA ASP A 228 42.19 -5.39 21.02
C ASP A 228 41.51 -4.12 20.48
N ASP A 229 42.34 -3.11 20.22
CA ASP A 229 42.04 -1.68 20.19
C ASP A 229 42.21 -1.07 18.77
N GLY A 230 41.80 0.20 18.61
CA GLY A 230 42.18 1.05 17.48
C GLY A 230 41.07 1.23 16.43
N SER A 231 40.19 2.23 16.51
CA SER A 231 40.45 3.65 16.25
C SER A 231 40.82 3.98 14.80
N ASP A 232 39.91 4.64 14.07
CA ASP A 232 40.29 5.81 13.28
C ASP A 232 39.11 6.80 13.22
N ALA A 233 39.42 8.08 13.12
CA ALA A 233 38.45 9.17 13.03
C ALA A 233 38.54 9.83 11.65
N GLY A 234 37.41 9.86 10.95
CA GLY A 234 37.25 10.58 9.68
C GLY A 234 36.03 11.48 9.76
N ASP A 235 36.25 12.73 10.18
CA ASP A 235 35.35 13.83 9.84
C ASP A 235 35.53 14.11 8.35
N ASP A 236 34.50 13.91 7.54
CA ASP A 236 34.34 14.52 6.23
C ASP A 236 32.94 15.13 6.16
N ASP A 237 32.87 16.45 6.41
CA ASP A 237 31.77 17.28 5.90
C ASP A 237 31.77 17.18 4.37
N ASP A 238 30.61 17.04 3.71
CA ASP A 238 30.25 17.86 2.55
C ASP A 238 28.81 17.62 2.04
N ASP A 239 28.20 18.74 1.62
CA ASP A 239 27.07 18.90 0.71
C ASP A 239 25.68 18.30 1.05
N ASP A 240 24.91 19.13 1.76
CA ASP A 240 23.46 19.31 1.56
C ASP A 240 23.11 19.41 0.04
N ASN A 241 22.66 18.33 -0.59
CA ASN A 241 21.88 18.41 -1.83
C ASN A 241 20.44 17.94 -1.61
N ASP A 242 19.68 18.77 -0.90
CA ASP A 242 18.23 18.70 -0.70
C ASP A 242 17.47 18.92 -2.03
N ASP A 243 17.60 17.95 -2.93
CA ASP A 243 16.61 17.65 -3.97
C ASP A 243 15.66 16.59 -3.43
N GLY A 244 15.00 16.90 -2.30
CA GLY A 244 13.90 16.11 -1.78
C GLY A 244 12.79 16.00 -2.83
N GLY A 245 12.80 14.90 -3.58
CA GLY A 245 11.88 14.61 -4.68
C GLY A 245 10.43 14.56 -4.19
N ARG A 246 9.76 15.73 -4.16
CA ARG A 246 8.37 15.86 -3.76
C ARG A 246 7.46 15.20 -4.79
N SER A 247 7.28 13.90 -4.66
CA SER A 247 6.20 13.15 -5.30
C SER A 247 4.85 13.72 -4.85
N CYS A 248 4.36 14.69 -5.61
CA CYS A 248 3.09 15.36 -5.30
C CYS A 248 1.96 14.33 -5.34
N ARG A 249 1.36 14.11 -4.17
CA ARG A 249 0.27 13.17 -3.86
C ARG A 249 -1.03 13.39 -4.65
N TYR A 250 -1.15 14.53 -5.34
CA TYR A 250 -2.33 14.94 -6.09
C TYR A 250 -1.95 15.28 -7.53
N SER A 251 -2.84 14.99 -8.49
CA SER A 251 -2.67 15.43 -9.88
C SER A 251 -3.65 16.57 -10.24
N GLY A 252 -3.43 17.19 -11.41
CA GLY A 252 -4.31 18.22 -11.98
C GLY A 252 -4.45 19.49 -11.14
N PHE A 253 -5.68 19.99 -10.99
CA PHE A 253 -5.95 21.25 -10.29
C PHE A 253 -5.61 21.21 -8.79
N LEU A 254 -5.72 20.04 -8.15
CA LEU A 254 -5.30 19.87 -6.75
C LEU A 254 -3.77 19.94 -6.59
N ALA A 255 -3.00 19.40 -7.55
CA ALA A 255 -1.54 19.54 -7.56
C ALA A 255 -1.13 21.02 -7.56
N PHE A 256 -1.74 21.82 -8.45
CA PHE A 256 -1.48 23.25 -8.58
C PHE A 256 -1.84 24.06 -7.33
N LEU A 257 -2.82 23.60 -6.54
CA LEU A 257 -3.27 24.27 -5.32
C LEU A 257 -2.54 23.83 -4.04
N LEU A 258 -2.09 22.57 -3.96
CA LEU A 258 -1.62 21.94 -2.72
C LEU A 258 -0.13 21.55 -2.71
N CYS A 259 0.52 21.45 -3.86
CA CYS A 259 1.94 21.04 -3.97
C CYS A 259 2.87 22.18 -4.43
N ARG A 260 2.58 23.41 -4.01
CA ARG A 260 3.39 24.60 -4.33
C ARG A 260 4.51 24.84 -3.31
#